data_AF-A0A931TD51-F1
#
_entry.id   AF-A0A931TD51-F1
#
_cell.length_a   1.000
_cell.length_b   1.000
_cell.length_c   1.000
_cell.angle_alpha   90.00
_cell.angle_beta   90.00
_cell.angle_gamma   90.00
#
_symmetry.space_group_name_H-M   'P 1'
#
loop_
_entity.id
_entity.type
_entity.pdbx_description
1 polymer ?
#
loop_
_entity_poly.entity_id
_entity_poly.type
_entity_poly.pdbx_seq_one_letter_code
_entity_poly.pdbx_strand_id
1 'polypeptide(L)'
;MYTRLLASPSRLGERIPAGYRGWVVVDEIQRLPDLLNEVHRLIESRRLRFVLTGSSARKLRRRGVNLLAGRALTRFMHPLTR
;
A
#
# COMPACT_ATOMS: atom_id res chain seq x y z
N MET A 1 5.11 2.64 -16.30
CA MET A 1 5.27 2.86 -14.84
C MET A 1 4.62 1.75 -14.01
N TYR A 2 3.40 1.31 -14.33
CA TYR A 2 2.70 0.18 -13.67
C TYR A 2 3.43 -1.18 -13.79
N THR A 3 4.01 -1.46 -14.95
CA THR A 3 4.69 -2.72 -15.26
C THR A 3 6.00 -2.97 -14.51
N ARG A 4 6.70 -1.92 -14.01
CA ARG A 4 7.97 -2.08 -13.29
C ARG A 4 7.80 -2.46 -11.81
N LEU A 5 6.68 -2.09 -11.17
CA LEU A 5 6.39 -2.49 -9.78
C LEU A 5 5.86 -3.93 -9.68
N LEU A 6 5.26 -4.45 -10.76
CA LEU A 6 4.88 -5.87 -10.90
C LEU A 6 6.10 -6.81 -10.92
N ALA A 7 7.25 -6.34 -11.41
CA ALA A 7 8.44 -7.17 -11.58
C ALA A 7 9.33 -7.28 -10.32
N SER A 8 9.27 -6.31 -9.40
CA SER A 8 10.07 -6.32 -8.16
C SER A 8 9.47 -5.37 -7.10
N PRO A 9 8.57 -5.86 -6.23
CA PRO A 9 7.95 -5.06 -5.17
C PRO A 9 8.98 -4.37 -4.25
N SER A 10 10.13 -5.01 -4.01
CA SER A 10 11.25 -4.54 -3.17
C SER A 10 11.85 -3.20 -3.61
N ARG A 11 11.66 -2.79 -4.88
CA ARG A 11 12.16 -1.51 -5.40
C ARG A 11 11.35 -0.31 -4.93
N LEU A 12 10.22 -0.51 -4.24
CA LEU A 12 9.47 0.60 -3.66
C LEU A 12 10.36 1.41 -2.69
N GLY A 13 11.17 0.72 -1.88
CA GLY A 13 12.09 1.36 -0.93
C GLY A 13 13.18 2.20 -1.61
N GLU A 14 13.70 1.75 -2.75
CA GLU A 14 14.74 2.44 -3.53
C GLU A 14 14.24 3.77 -4.11
N ARG A 15 12.95 3.85 -4.43
CA ARG A 15 12.33 5.05 -5.01
C ARG A 15 12.01 6.12 -3.97
N ILE A 16 12.08 5.81 -2.68
CA ILE A 16 11.77 6.73 -1.59
C ILE A 16 13.08 7.29 -1.04
N PRO A 17 13.39 8.59 -1.24
CA PRO A 17 14.65 9.19 -0.80
C PRO A 17 14.93 8.95 0.68
N ALA A 18 16.20 8.79 1.03
CA ALA A 18 16.62 8.72 2.43
C ALA A 18 16.15 9.99 3.17
N GLY A 19 15.62 9.81 4.38
CA GLY A 19 15.09 10.92 5.18
C GLY A 19 13.72 11.47 4.74
N TYR A 20 13.05 10.88 3.73
CA TYR A 20 11.68 11.27 3.39
C TYR A 20 10.72 11.06 4.57
N ARG A 21 9.94 12.09 4.91
CA ARG A 21 8.98 12.08 6.05
C ARG A 21 7.52 12.28 5.61
N GLY A 22 7.26 12.37 4.31
CA GLY A 22 5.91 12.60 3.78
C GLY A 22 5.05 11.33 3.72
N TRP A 23 3.91 11.45 3.04
CA TRP A 23 3.00 10.34 2.79
C TRP A 23 3.34 9.64 1.47
N VAL A 24 3.47 8.33 1.51
CA VAL A 24 3.62 7.50 0.31
C VAL A 24 2.24 6.97 -0.08
N VAL A 25 1.73 7.44 -1.21
CA VAL A 25 0.44 7.00 -1.74
C VAL A 25 0.65 5.87 -2.74
N VAL A 26 -0.03 4.75 -2.52
CA VAL A 26 -0.02 3.59 -3.41
C VAL A 26 -1.44 3.35 -3.89
N ASP A 27 -1.65 3.55 -5.19
CA ASP A 27 -2.96 3.36 -5.80
C ASP A 27 -3.19 1.95 -6.34
N GLU A 28 -4.44 1.51 -6.29
CA GLU A 28 -4.90 0.20 -6.74
C GLU A 28 -4.12 -0.98 -6.11
N ILE A 29 -3.86 -0.92 -4.79
CA ILE A 29 -3.07 -1.92 -4.04
C ILE A 29 -3.58 -3.37 -4.22
N GLN A 30 -4.86 -3.54 -4.54
CA GLN A 30 -5.47 -4.83 -4.86
C GLN A 30 -4.91 -5.51 -6.11
N ARG A 31 -4.20 -4.79 -6.99
CA ARG A 31 -3.51 -5.39 -8.13
C ARG A 31 -2.13 -5.94 -7.75
N LEU A 32 -1.57 -5.48 -6.64
CA LEU A 32 -0.24 -5.83 -6.14
C LEU A 32 -0.27 -6.20 -4.65
N PRO A 33 -0.98 -7.26 -4.26
CA PRO A 33 -1.11 -7.65 -2.84
C PRO A 33 0.25 -7.95 -2.19
N ASP A 34 1.22 -8.48 -2.93
CA ASP A 34 2.56 -8.79 -2.39
C ASP A 34 3.34 -7.53 -1.97
N LEU A 35 2.96 -6.36 -2.51
CA LEU A 35 3.54 -5.07 -2.12
C LEU A 35 3.20 -4.70 -0.66
N LEU A 36 2.18 -5.32 -0.06
CA LEU A 36 1.81 -5.08 1.34
C LEU A 36 2.90 -5.52 2.31
N ASN A 37 3.65 -6.58 1.99
CA ASN A 37 4.79 -7.02 2.80
C ASN A 37 5.91 -5.96 2.79
N GLU A 38 6.17 -5.37 1.63
CA GLU A 38 7.17 -4.31 1.49
C GLU A 38 6.71 -3.01 2.18
N VAL A 39 5.44 -2.65 2.06
CA VAL A 39 4.84 -1.54 2.82
C VAL A 39 5.02 -1.77 4.32
N HIS A 40 4.76 -2.98 4.81
CA HIS A 40 4.96 -3.31 6.23
C HIS A 40 6.43 -3.11 6.64
N ARG A 41 7.37 -3.68 5.88
CA ARG A 41 8.81 -3.54 6.11
C ARG A 41 9.24 -2.07 6.16
N LEU A 42 8.72 -1.23 5.27
CA LEU A 42 9.05 0.20 5.20
C LEU A 42 8.43 1.01 6.34
N ILE A 43 7.25 0.64 6.84
CA ILE A 43 6.67 1.22 8.06
C ILE A 43 7.55 0.89 9.27
N GLU A 44 8.00 -0.35 9.40
CA GLU A 44 8.79 -0.78 10.56
C GLU A 44 10.22 -0.24 10.53
N SER A 45 10.91 -0.39 9.40
CA SER A 45 12.32 -0.01 9.26
C SER A 45 12.54 1.50 9.12
N ARG A 46 11.62 2.22 8.46
CA ARG A 46 11.81 3.63 8.10
C ARG A 46 10.75 4.57 8.69
N ARG A 47 9.77 4.05 9.43
CA ARG A 47 8.66 4.83 10.02
C ARG A 47 7.90 5.67 8.99
N LEU A 48 7.83 5.18 7.75
CA LEU A 48 7.12 5.84 6.66
C LEU A 48 5.60 5.72 6.85
N ARG A 49 4.89 6.73 6.35
CA ARG A 49 3.42 6.77 6.39
C ARG A 49 2.86 6.45 5.02
N PHE A 50 1.90 5.52 4.96
CA PHE A 50 1.32 5.07 3.70
C PHE A 50 -0.17 5.39 3.63
N VAL A 51 -0.62 5.77 2.43
CA VAL A 51 -2.03 5.75 2.04
C VAL A 51 -2.16 4.68 0.96
N LEU A 52 -2.99 3.68 1.21
CA LEU A 52 -3.25 2.60 0.27
C LEU A 52 -4.67 2.76 -0.26
N THR A 53 -4.81 3.01 -1.56
CA THR A 53 -6.12 3.14 -2.22
C THR A 53 -6.40 1.91 -3.07
N GLY A 54 -7.69 1.70 -3.33
CA GLY A 54 -8.13 0.59 -4.16
C GLY A 54 -9.64 0.56 -4.33
N SER A 55 -10.09 0.38 -5.56
CA SER A 55 -11.51 0.25 -5.90
C SER A 55 -12.22 -0.93 -5.21
N SER A 56 -11.49 -1.95 -4.77
CA SER A 56 -12.08 -3.11 -4.09
C SER A 56 -11.19 -3.67 -2.98
N ALA A 57 -11.40 -3.19 -1.75
CA ALA A 57 -10.84 -3.79 -0.54
C ALA A 57 -11.24 -5.28 -0.37
N ARG A 58 -12.35 -5.69 -1.00
CA ARG A 58 -12.85 -7.09 -0.99
C ARG A 58 -11.89 -8.04 -1.72
N LYS A 59 -11.23 -7.60 -2.80
CA LYS A 59 -10.21 -8.39 -3.50
C LYS A 59 -8.96 -8.62 -2.65
N LEU A 60 -8.58 -7.62 -1.84
CA LEU A 60 -7.48 -7.71 -0.88
C LEU A 60 -7.78 -8.70 0.24
N ARG A 61 -8.96 -8.57 0.86
CA ARG A 61 -9.42 -9.43 1.98
C ARG A 61 -9.57 -10.90 1.57
N ARG A 62 -10.06 -11.18 0.35
CA ARG A 62 -10.18 -12.55 -0.18
C ARG A 62 -8.84 -13.26 -0.33
N ARG A 63 -7.73 -12.51 -0.50
CA ARG A 63 -6.38 -13.06 -0.56
C ARG A 63 -5.76 -13.31 0.83
N GLY A 64 -6.54 -13.17 1.91
CA GLY A 64 -6.08 -13.46 3.26
C GLY A 64 -5.08 -12.44 3.82
N VAL A 65 -4.92 -11.28 3.17
CA VAL A 65 -3.95 -10.30 3.64
C VAL A 65 -4.51 -9.62 4.88
N ASN A 66 -3.96 -10.00 6.04
CA ASN A 66 -4.20 -9.29 7.28
C ASN A 66 -3.56 -7.89 7.13
N LEU A 67 -4.36 -6.84 7.24
CA LEU A 67 -3.97 -5.47 6.90
C LEU A 67 -2.89 -4.96 7.87
N LEU A 68 -1.63 -5.21 7.53
CA LEU A 68 -0.45 -4.73 8.25
C LEU A 68 -0.54 -5.01 9.77
N ALA A 69 -1.00 -6.21 10.13
CA ALA A 69 -1.24 -6.64 11.51
C ALA A 69 -2.12 -5.66 12.33
N GLY A 70 -3.17 -5.12 11.71
CA GLY A 70 -4.12 -4.21 12.36
C GLY A 70 -3.66 -2.76 12.45
N ARG A 71 -2.48 -2.41 11.90
CA ARG A 71 -1.95 -1.04 11.93
C ARG A 71 -2.53 -0.14 10.83
N ALA A 72 -3.26 -0.69 9.88
CA ALA A 72 -3.91 0.09 8.82
C ALA A 72 -5.33 0.48 9.22
N LEU A 73 -5.60 1.78 9.30
CA LEU A 73 -6.97 2.28 9.37
C LEU A 73 -7.64 2.09 8.02
N THR A 74 -8.69 1.26 7.96
CA THR A 74 -9.52 1.14 6.77
C THR A 74 -10.60 2.22 6.81
N ARG A 75 -10.72 2.98 5.72
CA ARG A 75 -11.79 3.95 5.50
C ARG A 75 -12.44 3.63 4.16
N PHE A 76 -13.76 3.58 4.13
CA PHE A 76 -14.52 3.39 2.90
C PHE A 76 -15.01 4.75 2.42
N MET A 77 -14.67 5.11 1.19
CA MET A 77 -15.23 6.27 0.53
C MET A 77 -16.55 5.86 -0.12
N HIS A 78 -17.64 6.46 0.34
CA HIS A 78 -18.95 6.24 -0.26
C HIS A 78 -19.06 7.05 -1.57
N PRO A 79 -19.91 6.61 -2.53
CA PRO A 79 -20.12 7.37 -3.76
C PRO A 79 -20.54 8.79 -3.43
N LEU A 80 -20.04 9.76 -4.21
CA LEU A 80 -20.56 11.12 -4.14
C LEU A 80 -21.96 11.09 -4.75
N THR A 81 -22.98 10.99 -3.89
CA THR A 81 -24.38 11.11 -4.28
C THR A 81 -24.75 12.58 -4.37
N ARG A 82 -25.47 12.97 -5.44
CA ARG A 82 -26.12 14.27 -5.54
C ARG A 82 -27.38 14.31 -4.70
#